data_AF-A0A6G9VQ39-F1
#
_entry.id   AF-A0A6G9VQ39-F1
#
_cell.length_a   1.000
_cell.length_b   1.000
_cell.length_c   1.000
_cell.angle_alpha   90.00
_cell.angle_beta   90.00
_cell.angle_gamma   90.00
#
_symmetry.space_group_name_H-M   'P 1'
#
loop_
_entity.id
_entity.type
_entity.pdbx_description
1 polymer ?
#
loop_
_entity_poly.entity_id
_entity_poly.type
_entity_poly.pdbx_seq_one_letter_code
_entity_poly.pdbx_strand_id
1 'polypeptide(L)'
;MEEIIVYLKIAIVVGSLIVMIYGLNLIFKRLEAKQQGFGPNTLKAIGVILFLPTLLILAISTELKSETLAALLGTVAGYILSSSKPDE
;
A
#
# COMPACT_ATOMS: atom_id res chain seq x y z
N MET A 1 12.08 -13.81 24.61
CA MET A 1 11.95 -12.44 24.04
C MET A 1 12.21 -12.47 22.54
N GLU A 2 13.32 -13.05 22.10
CA GLU A 2 13.72 -13.12 20.68
C GLU A 2 12.73 -13.90 19.80
N GLU A 3 12.25 -15.07 20.24
CA GLU A 3 11.24 -15.86 19.51
C GLU A 3 9.93 -15.08 19.29
N ILE A 4 9.46 -14.33 20.30
CA ILE A 4 8.23 -13.53 20.21
C ILE A 4 8.36 -12.46 19.12
N ILE A 5 9.54 -11.82 19.02
CA ILE A 5 9.81 -10.81 17.99
C ILE A 5 9.77 -11.44 16.59
N VAL A 6 10.31 -12.65 16.43
CA VAL A 6 10.27 -13.37 15.15
C VAL A 6 8.83 -13.70 14.75
N TYR A 7 8.02 -14.26 15.65
CA TYR A 7 6.60 -14.54 15.36
C TYR A 7 5.81 -13.27 15.04
N LEU A 8 6.08 -12.17 15.74
CA LEU A 8 5.44 -10.89 15.46
C LEU A 8 5.79 -10.37 14.06
N LYS A 9 7.07 -10.45 13.66
CA LYS A 9 7.50 -10.07 12.31
C LYS A 9 6.80 -10.91 11.24
N ILE A 10 6.73 -12.23 11.44
CA ILE A 10 6.03 -13.14 10.53
C ILE A 10 4.54 -12.76 10.43
N ALA A 11 3.87 -12.51 11.56
CA ALA A 11 2.48 -12.10 11.59
C ALA A 11 2.24 -10.78 10.84
N ILE A 12 3.13 -9.80 10.97
CA ILE A 12 3.04 -8.52 10.25
C ILE A 12 3.22 -8.73 8.75
N VAL A 13 4.17 -9.57 8.31
CA VAL A 13 4.38 -9.86 6.88
C VAL A 13 3.17 -10.59 6.31
N VAL A 14 2.70 -11.65 6.96
CA VAL A 14 1.52 -12.41 6.51
C VAL A 14 0.27 -11.54 6.50
N GLY A 15 0.05 -10.75 7.55
CA GLY A 15 -1.06 -9.79 7.63
C GLY A 15 -1.00 -8.76 6.49
N SER A 16 0.18 -8.21 6.21
CA SER A 16 0.39 -7.27 5.10
C SER A 16 0.08 -7.90 3.74
N LEU A 17 0.51 -9.15 3.50
CA LEU A 17 0.19 -9.89 2.28
C LEU A 17 -1.32 -10.12 2.13
N ILE A 18 -2.01 -10.51 3.21
CA ILE A 18 -3.46 -10.71 3.20
C ILE A 18 -4.17 -9.40 2.88
N VAL A 19 -3.76 -8.27 3.48
CA VAL A 19 -4.33 -6.95 3.20
C VAL A 19 -4.14 -6.56 1.74
N MET A 20 -2.95 -6.79 1.17
CA MET A 20 -2.69 -6.51 -0.25
C MET A 20 -3.60 -7.32 -1.17
N ILE A 21 -3.67 -8.64 -0.96
CA ILE A 21 -4.47 -9.54 -1.79
C ILE A 21 -5.96 -9.21 -1.65
N TYR A 22 -6.45 -9.02 -0.42
CA TYR A 22 -7.85 -8.71 -0.17
C TYR A 22 -8.22 -7.33 -0.73
N GLY A 23 -7.36 -6.32 -0.54
CA GLY A 23 -7.53 -4.97 -1.06
C GLY A 23 -7.62 -4.96 -2.59
N LEU A 24 -6.73 -5.68 -3.27
CA LEU A 24 -6.80 -5.84 -4.73
C LEU A 24 -8.11 -6.49 -5.15
N ASN A 25 -8.50 -7.60 -4.52
CA ASN A 25 -9.78 -8.27 -4.82
C ASN A 25 -10.98 -7.33 -4.66
N LEU A 26 -10.97 -6.47 -3.64
CA LEU A 26 -12.03 -5.49 -3.40
C LEU A 26 -12.07 -4.43 -4.51
N ILE A 27 -10.90 -3.94 -4.94
CA ILE A 27 -10.81 -3.01 -6.08
C ILE A 27 -11.37 -3.65 -7.35
N PHE A 28 -10.94 -4.87 -7.68
CA PHE A 28 -11.38 -5.58 -8.89
C PHE A 28 -12.89 -5.84 -8.88
N LYS A 29 -13.44 -6.32 -7.77
CA LYS A 29 -14.89 -6.50 -7.62
C LYS A 29 -15.66 -5.19 -7.79
N ARG A 30 -15.14 -4.09 -7.23
CA ARG A 30 -15.76 -2.77 -7.37
C ARG A 30 -15.68 -2.25 -8.80
N LEU A 31 -14.59 -2.54 -9.49
CA LEU A 31 -14.37 -2.17 -10.88
C LEU A 31 -15.36 -2.89 -11.81
N GLU A 32 -15.49 -4.20 -11.63
CA GLU A 32 -16.43 -5.05 -12.35
C GLU A 32 -17.90 -4.66 -12.07
N ALA A 33 -18.26 -4.46 -10.81
CA ALA A 33 -19.61 -4.04 -10.41
C ALA A 33 -20.02 -2.68 -10.99
N LYS A 34 -19.04 -1.81 -11.29
CA LYS A 34 -19.28 -0.52 -11.94
C LYS A 34 -19.15 -0.55 -13.46
N GLN A 35 -18.77 -1.69 -14.05
CA GLN A 35 -18.46 -1.84 -15.47
C GLN A 35 -17.46 -0.78 -15.96
N GLN A 36 -16.48 -0.44 -15.13
CA GLN A 36 -15.48 0.59 -15.41
C GLN A 36 -14.13 -0.05 -15.75
N GLY A 37 -13.35 0.61 -16.61
CA GLY A 37 -11.94 0.27 -16.80
C GLY A 37 -11.04 0.92 -15.74
N PHE A 38 -9.74 0.65 -15.77
CA PHE A 38 -8.78 1.25 -14.85
C PHE A 38 -8.67 2.76 -15.07
N GLY A 39 -9.38 3.54 -14.27
CA GLY A 39 -9.24 4.99 -14.22
C GLY A 39 -8.14 5.46 -13.25
N PRO A 40 -7.85 6.78 -13.22
CA PRO A 40 -6.85 7.35 -12.32
C PRO A 40 -7.09 7.04 -10.84
N ASN A 41 -8.36 7.00 -10.41
CA ASN A 41 -8.73 6.67 -9.03
C ASN A 41 -8.50 5.18 -8.70
N THR A 42 -8.71 4.29 -9.67
CA THR A 42 -8.43 2.85 -9.52
C THR A 42 -6.94 2.62 -9.40
N LEU A 43 -6.13 3.27 -10.25
CA LEU A 43 -4.67 3.21 -10.17
C LEU A 43 -4.16 3.73 -8.82
N LYS A 44 -4.67 4.88 -8.34
CA LYS A 44 -4.35 5.39 -7.01
C LYS A 44 -4.70 4.39 -5.91
N ALA A 45 -5.89 3.79 -5.95
CA ALA A 45 -6.31 2.81 -4.97
C ALA A 45 -5.38 1.58 -4.96
N ILE A 46 -5.02 1.06 -6.14
CA ILE A 46 -4.06 -0.06 -6.28
C ILE A 46 -2.71 0.33 -5.70
N GLY A 47 -2.19 1.50 -6.07
CA GLY A 47 -0.91 2.01 -5.57
C GLY A 47 -0.89 2.10 -4.06
N VAL A 48 -1.93 2.65 -3.44
CA VAL A 48 -2.04 2.75 -1.97
C VAL A 48 -2.10 1.37 -1.31
N ILE A 49 -2.92 0.47 -1.84
CA ILE A 49 -3.11 -0.88 -1.29
C ILE A 49 -1.84 -1.72 -1.36
N LEU A 50 -0.98 -1.50 -2.35
CA LEU A 50 0.30 -2.18 -2.45
C LEU A 50 1.41 -1.48 -1.65
N PHE A 51 1.46 -0.15 -1.70
CA PHE A 51 2.59 0.61 -1.17
C PHE A 51 2.57 0.72 0.36
N LEU A 52 1.42 0.96 0.98
CA LEU A 52 1.35 1.09 2.45
C LEU A 52 1.75 -0.21 3.18
N PRO A 53 1.23 -1.40 2.80
CA PRO A 53 1.68 -2.64 3.42
C PRO A 53 3.16 -2.94 3.13
N THR A 54 3.65 -2.57 1.94
CA THR A 54 5.07 -2.71 1.60
C THR A 54 5.95 -1.85 2.51
N LEU A 55 5.55 -0.60 2.79
CA LEU A 55 6.27 0.25 3.75
C LEU A 55 6.29 -0.34 5.16
N LEU A 56 5.18 -0.94 5.60
CA LEU A 56 5.12 -1.61 6.90
C LEU A 56 6.10 -2.79 6.95
N ILE A 57 6.18 -3.60 5.91
CA ILE A 57 7.14 -4.71 5.80
C ILE A 57 8.58 -4.18 5.82
N LEU A 58 8.88 -3.13 5.07
CA LEU A 58 10.22 -2.53 5.03
C LEU A 58 10.62 -1.97 6.39
N ALA A 59 9.71 -1.28 7.08
CA ALA A 59 9.98 -0.69 8.40
C ALA A 59 10.36 -1.72 9.47
N ILE A 60 9.87 -2.96 9.37
CA ILE A 60 10.21 -4.04 10.33
C ILE A 60 11.37 -4.94 9.88
N SER A 61 11.71 -4.89 8.59
CA SER A 61 12.72 -5.76 7.98
C SER A 61 14.04 -5.04 7.74
N THR A 62 14.02 -3.71 7.68
CA THR A 62 15.19 -2.88 7.36
C THR A 62 15.27 -1.69 8.32
N GLU A 63 16.49 -1.31 8.68
CA GLU A 63 16.74 -0.08 9.41
C GLU A 63 16.66 1.11 8.44
N LEU A 64 15.46 1.66 8.30
CA LEU A 64 15.25 2.86 7.50
C LEU A 64 15.68 4.09 8.30
N LYS A 65 16.53 4.92 7.68
CA LYS A 65 16.83 6.24 8.23
C LYS A 65 15.57 7.11 8.23
N SER A 66 15.47 8.03 9.20
CA SER A 66 14.33 8.94 9.32
C SER A 66 14.10 9.77 8.05
N GLU A 67 15.16 10.14 7.33
CA GLU A 67 15.09 10.85 6.05
C GLU A 67 14.48 9.98 4.95
N THR A 68 14.83 8.70 4.91
CA THR A 68 14.27 7.74 3.96
C THR A 68 12.78 7.51 4.23
N LEU A 69 12.39 7.36 5.50
CA LEU A 69 10.98 7.27 5.89
C LEU A 69 10.22 8.53 5.48
N ALA A 70 10.75 9.72 5.75
CA ALA A 70 10.12 10.98 5.37
C ALA A 70 9.96 11.10 3.84
N ALA A 71 10.98 10.71 3.07
CA ALA A 71 10.93 10.71 1.61
C ALA A 71 9.85 9.74 1.09
N LEU A 72 9.84 8.51 1.58
CA LEU A 72 8.87 7.49 1.18
C LEU A 72 7.43 7.90 1.53
N LEU A 73 7.22 8.45 2.73
CA LEU A 73 5.92 8.97 3.16
C LEU A 73 5.49 10.17 2.31
N GLY A 74 6.42 11.08 2.00
CA GLY A 74 6.18 12.21 1.10
C GLY A 74 5.79 11.78 -0.31
N THR A 75 6.44 10.76 -0.87
CA THR A 75 6.07 10.18 -2.16
C THR A 75 4.67 9.59 -2.14
N VAL A 76 4.30 8.86 -1.07
CA VAL A 76 2.95 8.31 -0.93
C VAL A 76 1.90 9.42 -0.79
N ALA A 77 2.16 10.41 0.06
CA ALA A 77 1.27 11.54 0.23
C ALA A 77 1.08 12.29 -1.08
N GLY A 78 2.18 12.56 -1.81
CA GLY A 78 2.13 13.18 -3.14
C GLY A 78 1.35 12.34 -4.15
N TYR A 79 1.55 11.02 -4.17
CA TYR A 79 0.81 10.12 -5.05
C TYR A 79 -0.70 10.12 -4.75
N ILE A 80 -1.09 10.05 -3.47
CA ILE A 80 -2.48 10.07 -3.02
C ILE A 80 -3.15 11.41 -3.32
N LEU A 81 -2.47 12.50 -2.97
CA LEU A 81 -2.97 13.87 -3.11
C LEU A 81 -2.91 14.40 -4.54
N SER A 82 -2.14 13.75 -5.43
CA SER A 82 -2.09 14.14 -6.83
C SER A 82 -3.50 14.17 -7.39
N SER A 83 -4.02 15.33 -7.75
CA SER A 83 -5.30 15.42 -8.46
C SER A 83 -5.02 15.07 -9.91
N SER A 84 -5.70 14.04 -10.41
CA SER A 84 -5.85 13.85 -11.85
C SER A 84 -6.80 14.96 -12.28
N LYS A 85 -6.28 16.09 -12.75
CA LYS A 85 -7.11 17.06 -13.47
C LYS A 85 -7.85 16.25 -14.55
N PRO A 86 -9.18 16.40 -14.69
CA PRO A 86 -9.80 16.05 -15.97
C PRO A 86 -9.05 16.89 -17.00
N ASP A 87 -8.38 16.23 -17.94
CA ASP A 87 -7.89 16.92 -19.13
C ASP A 87 -9.11 17.64 -19.72
N GLU A 88 -9.03 18.98 -19.82
CA GLU A 88 -10.02 19.79 -20.53
C GLU A 88 -10.10 19.39 -22.00
#